data_AF-A0A117DPM5-F1
#
_entry.id   AF-A0A117DPM5-F1
#
_cell.length_a   1.000
_cell.length_b   1.000
_cell.length_c   1.000
_cell.angle_alpha   90.00
_cell.angle_beta   90.00
_cell.angle_gamma   90.00
#
_symmetry.space_group_name_H-M   'P 1'
#
loop_
_entity.id
_entity.type
_entity.pdbx_description
1 polymer ?
#
loop_
_entity_poly.entity_id
_entity_poly.type
_entity_poly.pdbx_seq_one_letter_code
_entity_poly.pdbx_strand_id
1 'polypeptide(L)'
;MLTPLTISVPGAHKPAPTPQQALADLRKVARHRPALQLRLKRLARLLAAGRALKLTGDPCRVQATITALRAYAAKQPEVLTAVTPDDLLVGLARGPVRVSVHDQDGWPICEYRLSHATGGVDILCRDGRTRFLPRDEFRAQFRLAVYTLRVPTTWIAEDAPVQQEQAA
;
A
#
# COMPACT_ATOMS: atom_id res chain seq x y z
N MET A 1 15.63 -19.04 4.48
CA MET A 1 14.22 -18.80 4.05
C MET A 1 13.47 -18.18 5.22
N LEU A 2 12.86 -17.00 5.05
CA LEU A 2 12.05 -16.37 6.10
C LEU A 2 10.64 -16.97 6.03
N THR A 3 10.24 -17.73 7.05
CA THR A 3 8.87 -18.22 7.19
C THR A 3 7.91 -17.02 7.27
N PRO A 4 6.89 -16.96 6.41
CA PRO A 4 5.90 -15.88 6.50
C PRO A 4 5.15 -15.99 7.83
N LEU A 5 5.08 -14.89 8.57
CA LEU A 5 4.24 -14.79 9.76
C LEU A 5 2.79 -14.78 9.31
N THR A 6 2.08 -15.89 9.57
CA THR A 6 0.65 -16.03 9.29
C THR A 6 -0.16 -15.43 10.43
N ILE A 7 -1.06 -14.49 10.14
CA ILE A 7 -1.98 -13.91 11.12
C ILE A 7 -3.40 -14.04 10.55
N SER A 8 -4.27 -14.75 11.28
CA SER A 8 -5.69 -14.85 10.98
C SER A 8 -6.42 -13.61 11.49
N VAL A 9 -7.22 -12.97 10.63
CA VAL A 9 -8.06 -11.82 10.99
C VAL A 9 -9.49 -12.31 11.21
N PRO A 10 -9.95 -12.47 12.47
CA PRO A 10 -11.28 -12.99 12.75
C PRO A 10 -12.40 -11.98 12.40
N GLY A 11 -13.59 -12.50 12.08
CA GLY A 11 -14.85 -11.72 12.09
C GLY A 11 -15.75 -11.82 10.85
N ALA A 12 -16.01 -13.00 10.32
CA ALA A 12 -16.91 -13.19 9.16
C ALA A 12 -18.34 -12.62 9.33
N HIS A 13 -18.77 -12.32 10.56
CA HIS A 13 -20.16 -11.89 10.87
C HIS A 13 -20.33 -10.41 11.21
N LYS A 14 -19.27 -9.60 11.15
CA LYS A 14 -19.35 -8.14 11.40
C LYS A 14 -18.95 -7.37 10.15
N PRO A 15 -19.43 -6.12 9.95
CA PRO A 15 -18.93 -5.27 8.87
C PRO A 15 -17.40 -5.11 9.00
N ALA A 16 -16.70 -5.09 7.86
CA ALA A 16 -15.26 -4.88 7.84
C ALA A 16 -14.93 -3.53 8.49
N PRO A 17 -13.98 -3.46 9.45
CA PRO A 17 -13.65 -2.22 10.12
C PRO A 17 -12.96 -1.27 9.14
N THR A 18 -13.15 0.03 9.32
CA THR A 18 -12.33 1.02 8.60
C THR A 18 -10.87 0.91 9.05
N PRO A 19 -9.89 1.33 8.22
CA PRO A 19 -8.48 1.34 8.62
C PRO A 19 -8.19 2.09 9.93
N GLN A 20 -8.93 3.18 10.18
CA GLN A 20 -8.83 3.97 11.41
C GLN A 20 -9.35 3.18 12.63
N GLN A 21 -10.49 2.48 12.48
CA GLN A 21 -11.04 1.61 13.51
C GLN A 21 -10.08 0.45 13.81
N ALA A 22 -9.54 -0.20 12.79
CA ALA A 22 -8.56 -1.27 12.95
C ALA A 22 -7.29 -0.80 13.69
N LEU A 23 -6.79 0.41 13.39
CA LEU A 23 -5.67 1.00 14.11
C LEU A 23 -5.99 1.29 15.58
N ALA A 24 -7.18 1.85 15.85
CA ALA A 24 -7.63 2.13 17.20
C ALA A 24 -7.75 0.83 18.02
N ASP A 25 -8.32 -0.22 17.42
CA ASP A 25 -8.43 -1.55 18.05
C ASP A 25 -7.06 -2.17 18.33
N LEU A 26 -6.14 -2.14 17.37
CA LEU A 26 -4.77 -2.63 17.58
C LEU A 26 -4.07 -1.87 18.72
N ARG A 27 -4.22 -0.54 18.79
CA ARG A 27 -3.66 0.28 19.87
C ARG A 27 -4.31 -0.05 21.21
N LYS A 28 -5.63 -0.20 21.26
CA LYS A 28 -6.39 -0.54 22.47
C LYS A 28 -5.95 -1.89 23.05
N VAL A 29 -5.87 -2.92 22.21
CA VAL A 29 -5.45 -4.27 22.65
C VAL A 29 -3.96 -4.28 23.06
N ALA A 30 -3.11 -3.54 22.35
CA ALA A 30 -1.68 -3.47 22.66
C ALA A 30 -1.37 -2.70 23.96
N ARG A 31 -2.23 -1.74 24.36
CA ARG A 31 -2.02 -0.90 25.55
C ARG A 31 -1.85 -1.72 26.83
N HIS A 32 -2.54 -2.85 26.93
CA HIS A 32 -2.51 -3.74 28.10
C HIS A 32 -1.57 -4.95 27.91
N ARG A 33 -0.83 -5.02 26.80
CA ARG A 33 0.00 -6.17 26.42
C ARG A 33 1.34 -5.72 25.82
N PRO A 34 2.38 -5.46 26.63
CA PRO A 34 3.65 -4.91 26.15
C PRO A 34 4.35 -5.80 25.12
N ALA A 35 4.30 -7.13 25.31
CA ALA A 35 4.84 -8.08 24.33
C ALA A 35 4.14 -8.00 22.97
N LEU A 36 2.81 -7.80 22.95
CA LEU A 36 2.04 -7.61 21.73
C LEU A 36 2.40 -6.27 21.07
N GLN A 37 2.53 -5.22 21.87
CA GLN A 37 2.94 -3.90 21.39
C GLN A 37 4.30 -3.96 20.66
N LEU A 38 5.29 -4.66 21.23
CA LEU A 38 6.60 -4.86 20.61
C LEU A 38 6.50 -5.66 19.30
N ARG A 39 5.68 -6.72 19.29
CA ARG A 39 5.42 -7.51 18.07
C ARG A 39 4.79 -6.66 16.97
N LEU A 40 3.78 -5.84 17.28
CA LEU A 40 3.15 -4.94 16.32
C LEU A 40 4.12 -3.88 15.80
N LYS A 41 4.96 -3.28 16.66
CA LYS A 41 6.03 -2.37 16.22
C LYS A 41 7.00 -3.05 15.26
N ARG A 42 7.39 -4.29 15.53
CA ARG A 42 8.30 -5.07 14.67
C ARG A 42 7.65 -5.37 13.31
N LEU A 43 6.39 -5.83 13.30
CA LEU A 43 5.63 -6.10 12.07
C LEU A 43 5.47 -4.84 11.22
N ALA A 44 5.13 -3.72 11.85
CA ALA A 44 4.99 -2.44 11.18
C ALA A 44 6.29 -1.96 10.53
N ARG A 45 7.44 -2.13 11.20
CA ARG A 45 8.77 -1.84 10.62
C ARG A 45 9.10 -2.77 9.45
N LEU A 46 8.75 -4.05 9.54
CA LEU A 46 8.98 -5.02 8.46
C LEU A 46 8.17 -4.65 7.21
N LEU A 47 6.90 -4.28 7.37
CA LEU A 47 6.07 -3.76 6.29
C LEU A 47 6.64 -2.45 5.70
N ALA A 48 7.04 -1.51 6.54
CA ALA A 48 7.68 -0.27 6.09
C ALA A 48 8.98 -0.55 5.30
N ALA A 49 9.70 -1.63 5.63
CA ALA A 49 10.87 -2.10 4.89
C ALA A 49 10.54 -2.97 3.64
N GLY A 50 9.27 -3.10 3.26
CA GLY A 50 8.85 -3.86 2.08
C GLY A 50 8.89 -5.38 2.27
N ARG A 51 8.86 -5.87 3.51
CA ARG A 51 8.78 -7.31 3.81
C ARG A 51 7.31 -7.75 3.80
N ALA A 52 7.02 -8.77 2.99
CA ALA A 52 5.69 -9.37 2.90
C ALA A 52 5.25 -10.03 4.21
N LEU A 53 3.98 -9.84 4.56
CA LEU A 53 3.26 -10.56 5.61
C LEU A 53 2.12 -11.34 4.97
N LYS A 54 1.93 -12.60 5.37
CA LYS A 54 0.80 -13.40 4.91
C LYS A 54 -0.33 -13.25 5.93
N LEU A 55 -1.39 -12.56 5.54
CA LEU A 55 -2.59 -12.44 6.35
C LEU A 55 -3.69 -13.27 5.72
N THR A 56 -4.51 -13.90 6.54
CA THR A 56 -5.62 -14.76 6.08
C THR A 56 -6.92 -14.30 6.74
N GLY A 57 -8.00 -14.20 5.97
CA GLY A 57 -9.29 -13.74 6.45
C GLY A 57 -10.12 -13.14 5.32
N ASP A 58 -11.11 -12.33 5.66
CA ASP A 58 -11.88 -11.52 4.70
C ASP A 58 -10.98 -10.44 4.04
N PRO A 59 -11.07 -10.21 2.72
CA PRO A 59 -10.20 -9.27 1.99
C PRO A 59 -10.26 -7.84 2.55
N CYS A 60 -11.46 -7.33 2.82
CA CYS A 60 -11.66 -5.97 3.34
C CYS A 60 -11.05 -5.82 4.74
N ARG A 61 -11.21 -6.83 5.60
CA ARG A 61 -10.59 -6.86 6.93
C ARG A 61 -9.07 -6.95 6.88
N VAL A 62 -8.54 -7.76 5.97
CA VAL A 62 -7.09 -7.86 5.78
C VAL A 62 -6.54 -6.53 5.31
N GLN A 63 -7.17 -5.87 4.34
CA GLN A 63 -6.76 -4.56 3.86
C GLN A 63 -6.77 -3.52 4.99
N ALA A 64 -7.85 -3.47 5.78
CA ALA A 64 -7.93 -2.58 6.95
C ALA A 64 -6.80 -2.85 7.96
N THR A 65 -6.47 -4.13 8.18
CA THR A 65 -5.41 -4.56 9.10
C THR A 65 -4.02 -4.20 8.58
N ILE A 66 -3.74 -4.39 7.28
CA ILE A 66 -2.46 -3.99 6.66
C ILE A 66 -2.27 -2.49 6.77
N THR A 67 -3.29 -1.71 6.40
CA THR A 67 -3.27 -0.25 6.51
C THR A 67 -3.03 0.19 7.96
N ALA A 68 -3.74 -0.42 8.92
CA ALA A 68 -3.54 -0.15 10.34
C ALA A 68 -2.14 -0.54 10.84
N LEU A 69 -1.56 -1.65 10.39
CA LEU A 69 -0.20 -2.04 10.76
C LEU A 69 0.85 -1.08 10.20
N ARG A 70 0.68 -0.56 8.97
CA ARG A 70 1.53 0.51 8.43
C ARG A 70 1.43 1.77 9.28
N ALA A 71 0.20 2.15 9.61
CA ALA A 71 -0.10 3.29 10.48
C ALA A 71 0.51 3.16 11.88
N TYR A 72 0.71 1.92 12.33
CA TYR A 72 1.29 1.64 13.64
C TYR A 72 2.76 2.06 13.74
N ALA A 73 3.53 1.97 12.64
CA ALA A 73 4.90 2.50 12.56
C ALA A 73 4.92 3.99 12.19
N ALA A 74 4.09 4.39 11.22
CA ALA A 74 4.07 5.76 10.68
C ALA A 74 3.32 6.78 11.57
N LYS A 75 2.73 6.34 12.70
CA LYS A 75 1.84 7.10 13.60
C LYS A 75 0.51 7.57 12.97
N GLN A 76 0.37 7.62 11.65
CA GLN A 76 -0.88 7.90 10.93
C GLN A 76 -1.17 6.85 9.84
N PRO A 77 -2.45 6.53 9.58
CA PRO A 77 -2.83 5.62 8.50
C PRO A 77 -2.61 6.24 7.14
N GLU A 78 -1.71 5.64 6.37
CA GLU A 78 -1.49 5.98 4.96
C GLU A 78 -2.57 5.30 4.12
N VAL A 79 -3.49 6.09 3.58
CA VAL A 79 -4.54 5.63 2.68
C VAL A 79 -3.93 5.42 1.30
N LEU A 80 -4.23 4.29 0.67
CA LEU A 80 -3.81 3.98 -0.68
C LEU A 80 -4.97 4.21 -1.64
N THR A 81 -4.73 5.00 -2.68
CA THR A 81 -5.70 5.31 -3.73
C THR A 81 -5.34 4.55 -4.99
N ALA A 82 -6.34 3.99 -5.68
CA ALA A 82 -6.14 3.34 -6.96
C ALA A 82 -5.78 4.37 -8.04
N VAL A 83 -4.83 4.02 -8.90
CA VAL A 83 -4.35 4.87 -10.00
C VAL A 83 -4.24 4.06 -11.27
N THR A 84 -4.41 4.72 -12.42
CA THR A 84 -4.14 4.06 -13.70
C THR A 84 -2.62 3.97 -13.94
N PRO A 85 -2.17 3.05 -14.81
CA PRO A 85 -0.76 3.00 -15.21
C PRO A 85 -0.27 4.32 -15.80
N ASP A 86 -1.13 5.03 -16.53
CA ASP A 86 -0.80 6.32 -17.14
C ASP A 86 -0.64 7.42 -16.10
N ASP A 87 -1.56 7.54 -15.15
CA ASP A 87 -1.44 8.49 -14.03
C ASP A 87 -0.15 8.25 -13.24
N LEU A 88 0.19 6.96 -13.06
CA LEU A 88 1.41 6.59 -12.36
C LEU A 88 2.67 6.99 -13.14
N LEU A 89 2.72 6.73 -14.45
CA LEU A 89 3.84 7.13 -15.31
C LEU A 89 4.03 8.65 -15.33
N VAL A 90 2.94 9.42 -15.39
CA VAL A 90 2.99 10.89 -15.31
C VAL A 90 3.50 11.33 -13.93
N GLY A 91 2.93 10.80 -12.86
CA GLY A 91 3.31 11.19 -11.51
C GLY A 91 4.75 10.82 -11.15
N LEU A 92 5.32 9.75 -11.73
CA LEU A 92 6.71 9.34 -11.50
C LEU A 92 7.73 10.40 -11.92
N ALA A 93 7.40 11.26 -12.89
CA ALA A 93 8.24 12.38 -13.26
C ALA A 93 8.43 13.38 -12.12
N ARG A 94 7.47 13.46 -11.18
CA ARG A 94 7.54 14.32 -9.98
C ARG A 94 8.38 13.70 -8.87
N GLY A 95 8.46 12.37 -8.83
CA GLY A 95 9.31 11.68 -7.86
C GLY A 95 8.99 10.19 -7.69
N PRO A 96 9.91 9.45 -7.04
CA PRO A 96 9.72 8.03 -6.80
C PRO A 96 8.56 7.76 -5.83
N VAL A 97 7.85 6.66 -6.05
CA VAL A 97 6.67 6.29 -5.24
C VAL A 97 6.70 4.82 -4.87
N ARG A 98 6.15 4.50 -3.69
CA ARG A 98 5.82 3.11 -3.35
C ARG A 98 4.47 2.75 -3.94
N VAL A 99 4.44 1.68 -4.72
CA VAL A 99 3.24 1.18 -5.38
C VAL A 99 2.90 -0.18 -4.79
N SER A 100 1.65 -0.32 -4.35
CA SER A 100 1.07 -1.59 -3.95
C SER A 100 0.28 -2.14 -5.14
N VAL A 101 0.58 -3.36 -5.56
CA VAL A 101 -0.15 -4.07 -6.61
C VAL A 101 -1.17 -4.98 -5.94
N HIS A 102 -2.42 -4.87 -6.34
CA HIS A 102 -3.53 -5.66 -5.82
C HIS A 102 -4.11 -6.55 -6.92
N ASP A 103 -4.62 -7.72 -6.57
CA ASP A 103 -5.43 -8.54 -7.50
C ASP A 103 -6.85 -7.96 -7.68
N GLN A 104 -7.63 -8.64 -8.52
CA GLN A 104 -9.02 -8.33 -8.83
C GLN A 104 -9.97 -8.35 -7.62
N ASP A 105 -9.64 -9.15 -6.60
CA ASP A 105 -10.40 -9.25 -5.35
C ASP A 105 -9.93 -8.19 -4.33
N GLY A 106 -8.94 -7.37 -4.70
CA GLY A 106 -8.40 -6.29 -3.90
C GLY A 106 -7.28 -6.70 -2.94
N TRP A 107 -6.76 -7.93 -3.03
CA TRP A 107 -5.67 -8.41 -2.19
C TRP A 107 -4.33 -7.81 -2.59
N PRO A 108 -3.55 -7.24 -1.66
CA PRO A 108 -2.19 -6.81 -1.97
C PRO A 108 -1.30 -8.02 -2.24
N ILE A 109 -0.73 -8.07 -3.45
CA ILE A 109 0.14 -9.15 -3.92
C ILE A 109 1.60 -8.80 -3.60
N CYS A 110 2.01 -7.60 -3.98
CA CYS A 110 3.39 -7.15 -3.87
C CYS A 110 3.48 -5.63 -3.79
N GLU A 111 4.61 -5.15 -3.29
CA GLU A 111 4.95 -3.74 -3.28
C GLU A 111 6.27 -3.52 -4.00
N TYR A 112 6.33 -2.44 -4.77
CA TYR A 112 7.54 -1.98 -5.44
C TYR A 112 7.78 -0.52 -5.09
N ARG A 113 9.05 -0.11 -5.13
CA ARG A 113 9.38 1.31 -5.23
C ARG A 113 9.71 1.59 -6.68
N LEU A 114 8.93 2.47 -7.28
CA LEU A 114 9.06 2.86 -8.68
C LEU A 114 9.70 4.24 -8.76
N SER A 115 10.56 4.44 -9.75
CA SER A 115 11.16 5.73 -10.09
C SER A 115 11.10 5.96 -11.60
N HIS A 116 11.05 7.22 -12.00
CA HIS A 116 11.11 7.58 -13.41
C HIS A 116 12.43 7.13 -14.04
N ALA A 117 12.36 6.55 -15.23
CA ALA A 117 13.50 6.23 -16.08
C ALA A 117 13.19 6.65 -17.52
N THR A 118 14.20 7.06 -18.28
CA THR A 118 14.01 7.45 -19.68
C THR A 118 13.44 6.27 -20.48
N GLY A 119 12.23 6.43 -21.03
CA GLY A 119 11.54 5.40 -21.80
C GLY A 119 10.78 4.35 -20.98
N GLY A 120 10.70 4.47 -19.65
CA GLY A 120 10.04 3.47 -18.82
C GLY A 120 10.05 3.77 -17.34
N VAL A 121 10.18 2.72 -16.54
CA VAL A 121 10.14 2.78 -15.08
C VAL A 121 11.26 1.93 -14.51
N ASP A 122 11.97 2.47 -13.53
CA ASP A 122 12.89 1.71 -12.69
C ASP A 122 12.14 1.13 -11.49
N ILE A 123 12.26 -0.18 -11.31
CA ILE A 123 11.59 -0.96 -10.27
C ILE A 123 12.64 -1.42 -9.27
N LEU A 124 12.65 -0.86 -8.05
CA LEU A 124 13.43 -1.42 -6.95
C LEU A 124 12.70 -2.64 -6.39
N CYS A 125 13.23 -3.81 -6.71
CA CYS A 125 12.70 -5.10 -6.27
C CYS A 125 13.11 -5.43 -4.83
N ARG A 126 12.43 -6.42 -4.25
CA ARG A 126 12.67 -6.89 -2.87
C ARG A 126 14.07 -7.48 -2.65
N ASP A 127 14.73 -7.91 -3.72
CA ASP A 127 16.12 -8.38 -3.72
C ASP A 127 17.14 -7.22 -3.64
N GLY A 128 16.67 -5.97 -3.62
CA GLY A 128 17.49 -4.77 -3.59
C GLY A 128 18.05 -4.36 -4.94
N ARG A 129 17.70 -5.08 -6.01
CA ARG A 129 18.12 -4.75 -7.38
C ARG A 129 17.08 -3.87 -8.04
N THR A 130 17.56 -2.90 -8.80
CA THR A 130 16.72 -2.11 -9.70
C THR A 130 16.62 -2.82 -11.03
N ARG A 131 15.40 -2.92 -11.56
CA ARG A 131 15.11 -3.48 -12.89
C ARG A 131 14.36 -2.45 -13.70
N PHE A 132 14.81 -2.24 -14.92
CA PHE A 132 14.12 -1.36 -15.86
C PHE A 132 12.96 -2.11 -16.53
N LEU A 133 11.82 -1.45 -16.65
CA LEU A 133 10.67 -1.94 -17.40
C LEU A 133 10.24 -0.86 -18.43
N PRO A 134 10.24 -1.18 -19.73
CA PRO A 134 9.78 -0.25 -20.77
C PRO A 134 8.35 0.22 -20.54
N ARG A 135 8.06 1.46 -20.97
CA ARG A 135 6.74 2.09 -20.79
C ARG A 135 5.59 1.23 -21.32
N ASP A 136 5.74 0.68 -22.53
CA ASP A 136 4.66 -0.08 -23.17
C ASP A 136 4.44 -1.44 -22.51
N GLU A 137 5.51 -2.08 -22.03
CA GLU A 137 5.43 -3.31 -21.24
C GLU A 137 4.76 -3.07 -19.88
N PHE A 138 5.13 -1.97 -19.20
CA PHE A 138 4.48 -1.55 -17.97
C PHE A 138 2.98 -1.36 -18.17
N ARG A 139 2.58 -0.63 -19.22
CA ARG A 139 1.15 -0.46 -19.57
C ARG A 139 0.46 -1.78 -19.86
N ALA A 140 1.10 -2.64 -20.66
CA ALA A 140 0.54 -3.94 -21.05
C ALA A 140 0.27 -4.83 -19.83
N GLN A 141 1.15 -4.82 -18.83
CA GLN A 141 1.02 -5.63 -17.61
C GLN A 141 -0.25 -5.30 -16.80
N PHE A 142 -0.71 -4.05 -16.85
CA PHE A 142 -1.87 -3.57 -16.10
C PHE A 142 -3.07 -3.24 -16.99
N ARG A 143 -3.02 -3.57 -18.28
CA ARG A 143 -4.09 -3.31 -19.25
C ARG A 143 -5.32 -4.18 -19.00
N LEU A 144 -5.10 -5.43 -18.58
CA LEU A 144 -6.16 -6.31 -18.12
C LEU A 144 -6.39 -5.98 -16.64
N ALA A 145 -7.60 -5.55 -16.28
CA ALA A 145 -7.97 -5.12 -14.92
C ALA A 145 -7.89 -6.22 -13.82
N VAL A 146 -7.11 -7.28 -14.08
CA VAL A 146 -6.74 -8.34 -13.15
C VAL A 146 -5.90 -7.77 -11.99
N TYR A 147 -5.12 -6.71 -12.25
CA TYR A 147 -4.30 -6.08 -11.23
C TYR A 147 -4.57 -4.58 -11.14
N THR A 148 -4.73 -4.08 -9.91
CA THR A 148 -4.90 -2.65 -9.64
C THR A 148 -3.66 -2.08 -8.96
N LEU A 149 -3.23 -0.91 -9.43
CA LEU A 149 -2.12 -0.17 -8.83
C LEU A 149 -2.67 0.79 -7.78
N ARG A 150 -2.05 0.81 -6.60
CA ARG A 150 -2.40 1.76 -5.54
C ARG A 150 -1.18 2.47 -5.00
N VAL A 151 -1.30 3.77 -4.78
CA VAL A 151 -0.25 4.65 -4.26
C VAL A 151 -0.76 5.47 -3.07
N PRO A 152 0.11 6.00 -2.20
CA PRO A 152 -0.31 6.90 -1.13
C PRO A 152 -1.12 8.08 -1.67
N THR A 153 -2.27 8.38 -1.06
CA THR A 153 -3.13 9.49 -1.50
C THR A 153 -2.38 10.83 -1.53
N THR A 154 -1.42 11.02 -0.62
CA THR A 154 -0.56 12.22 -0.56
C THR A 154 0.32 12.39 -1.80
N TRP A 155 0.63 11.32 -2.53
CA TRP A 155 1.42 11.39 -3.76
C TRP A 155 0.60 11.87 -4.97
N ILE A 156 -0.72 11.73 -4.90
CA ILE A 156 -1.65 12.20 -5.93
C ILE A 156 -1.98 13.68 -5.74
N ALA A 157 -2.02 14.15 -4.48
CA ALA A 157 -2.55 15.45 -4.07
C ALA A 157 -1.73 16.69 -4.51
N GLU A 158 -0.66 16.54 -5.30
CA GLU A 158 0.20 17.66 -5.71
C GLU A 158 -0.21 18.34 -7.02
N ASP A 159 -1.39 18.03 -7.58
CA ASP A 159 -1.98 18.76 -8.72
C ASP A 159 -3.47 19.09 -8.49
N ALA A 160 -3.71 20.14 -7.71
CA ALA A 160 -4.92 20.95 -7.89
C ALA A 160 -4.51 22.43 -7.89
N PRO A 161 -4.27 23.06 -9.06
CA PRO A 161 -4.42 24.49 -9.14
C PRO A 161 -5.86 24.80 -8.73
N VAL A 162 -6.00 25.53 -7.62
CA VAL A 162 -7.27 26.14 -7.22
C VAL A 162 -7.67 27.08 -8.36
N GLN A 163 -8.55 26.65 -9.26
CA GLN A 163 -9.30 27.58 -10.08
C GLN A 163 -10.19 28.35 -9.11
N GLN A 164 -9.74 29.54 -8.73
CA GLN A 164 -10.59 30.55 -8.14
C GLN A 164 -11.62 30.91 -9.20
N GLU A 165 -12.80 30.32 -9.10
CA GLU A 165 -14.00 30.80 -9.77
C GLU A 165 -14.30 32.22 -9.22
N GLN A 166 -13.69 33.23 -9.85
CA GLN A 166 -14.13 34.61 -9.66
C GLN A 166 -15.43 34.77 -10.42
N ALA A 167 -16.52 34.75 -9.66
CA ALA A 167 -17.84 35.20 -10.08
C ALA A 167 -17.73 36.61 -10.66
N ALA A 168 -18.22 36.76 -11.90
CA ALA A 168 -18.53 38.04 -12.53
C ALA A 168 -20.00 38.39 -12.26
#